data_AF-A0A4S2SQ83-F1
#
_entry.id   AF-A0A4S2SQ83-F1
#
_cell.length_a   1.000
_cell.length_b   1.000
_cell.length_c   1.000
_cell.angle_alpha   90.00
_cell.angle_beta   90.00
_cell.angle_gamma   90.00
#
_symmetry.space_group_name_H-M   'P 1'
#
loop_
_entity.id
_entity.type
_entity.pdbx_description
1 polymer ?
#
loop_
_entity_poly.entity_id
_entity_poly.type
_entity_poly.pdbx_seq_one_letter_code
_entity_poly.pdbx_strand_id
1 'polypeptide(L)'
;MLDRIRDLITEVKDNSQMSRDMDQAIASGDREAMSTFRTGTFAAALTTEGREARGREVEEYARKVVEADGDGGRFHRTFPRRDRG
;
A
#
# COMPACT_ATOMS: atom_id res chain seq x y z
N MET A 1 3.72 -24.30 -14.15
CA MET A 1 4.23 -24.38 -12.76
C MET A 1 5.24 -23.27 -12.50
N LEU A 2 6.17 -23.03 -13.43
CA LEU A 2 7.06 -21.85 -13.42
C LEU A 2 6.29 -20.52 -13.39
N ASP A 3 5.17 -20.42 -14.13
CA ASP A 3 4.34 -19.20 -14.14
C ASP A 3 3.76 -18.90 -12.75
N ARG A 4 3.18 -19.90 -12.08
CA ARG A 4 2.67 -19.74 -10.70
C ARG A 4 3.72 -19.31 -9.68
N ILE A 5 4.98 -19.77 -9.85
CA ILE A 5 6.09 -19.36 -8.99
C ILE A 5 6.49 -17.91 -9.29
N ARG A 6 6.52 -17.53 -10.57
CA ARG A 6 6.78 -16.14 -10.99
C ARG A 6 5.68 -15.19 -10.51
N ASP A 7 4.42 -15.61 -10.57
CA ASP A 7 3.28 -14.86 -10.07
C ASP A 7 3.39 -14.65 -8.56
N LEU A 8 3.70 -15.71 -7.81
CA LEU A 8 3.90 -15.63 -6.36
C LEU A 8 5.08 -14.71 -5.99
N ILE A 9 6.20 -14.78 -6.72
CA ILE A 9 7.34 -13.89 -6.49
C ILE A 9 6.98 -12.44 -6.77
N THR A 10 6.19 -12.19 -7.83
CA THR A 10 5.69 -10.85 -8.17
C THR A 10 4.77 -10.32 -7.06
N GLU A 11 3.81 -11.13 -6.61
CA GLU A 11 2.90 -10.76 -5.52
C GLU A 11 3.65 -10.45 -4.21
N VAL A 12 4.65 -11.25 -3.86
CA VAL A 12 5.50 -11.03 -2.68
C VAL A 12 6.29 -9.73 -2.83
N LYS A 13 6.88 -9.48 -4.00
CA LYS A 13 7.66 -8.26 -4.27
C LYS A 13 6.77 -7.01 -4.20
N ASP A 14 5.58 -7.07 -4.78
CA ASP A 14 4.63 -5.95 -4.78
C ASP A 14 4.15 -5.62 -3.37
N ASN A 15 3.80 -6.64 -2.58
CA ASN A 15 3.40 -6.45 -1.18
C ASN A 15 4.56 -5.93 -0.31
N SER A 16 5.79 -6.37 -0.58
CA SER A 16 6.99 -5.89 0.12
C SER A 16 7.23 -4.41 -0.17
N GLN A 17 7.16 -4.04 -1.45
CA GLN A 17 7.34 -2.65 -1.85
C GLN A 17 6.21 -1.75 -1.33
N MET A 18 4.95 -2.21 -1.41
CA MET A 18 3.81 -1.47 -0.86
C MET A 18 3.96 -1.19 0.65
N SER A 19 4.61 -2.10 1.39
CA SER A 19 4.94 -1.87 2.81
C SER A 19 5.95 -0.75 2.98
N ARG A 20 6.99 -0.72 2.13
CA ARG A 20 7.97 0.38 2.14
C ARG A 20 7.34 1.71 1.76
N ASP A 21 6.41 1.72 0.80
CA ASP A 21 5.73 2.94 0.38
C ASP A 21 4.87 3.53 1.53
N MET A 22 4.18 2.66 2.28
CA MET A 22 3.47 3.05 3.51
C MET A 22 4.43 3.61 4.56
N ASP A 23 5.53 2.91 4.85
CA ASP A 23 6.54 3.35 5.82
C ASP A 23 7.17 4.68 5.42
N GLN A 24 7.41 4.90 4.12
CA GLN A 24 7.95 6.15 3.59
C GLN A 24 6.94 7.30 3.72
N ALA A 25 5.66 7.06 3.46
CA ALA A 25 4.62 8.07 3.66
C ALA A 25 4.55 8.51 5.13
N ILE A 26 4.56 7.54 6.06
CA ILE A 26 4.64 7.80 7.50
C ILE A 26 5.91 8.60 7.85
N ALA A 27 7.07 8.17 7.37
CA ALA A 27 8.35 8.82 7.65
C ALA A 27 8.45 10.24 7.07
N SER A 28 7.74 10.52 5.97
CA SER A 28 7.66 11.87 5.38
C SER A 28 6.79 12.84 6.17
N GLY A 29 6.08 12.36 7.21
CA GLY A 29 5.18 13.16 8.02
C GLY A 29 3.78 13.35 7.41
N ASP A 30 3.39 12.51 6.46
CA ASP A 30 2.02 12.48 5.92
C ASP A 30 1.04 12.12 7.04
N ARG A 31 0.25 13.11 7.48
CA ARG A 31 -0.67 12.97 8.61
C ARG A 31 -1.76 11.95 8.32
N GLU A 32 -2.25 11.91 7.09
CA GLU A 32 -3.27 10.98 6.67
C GLU A 32 -2.72 9.55 6.69
N ALA A 33 -1.49 9.33 6.22
CA ALA A 33 -0.80 8.03 6.29
C ALA A 33 -0.57 7.58 7.74
N MET A 34 -0.04 8.46 8.59
CA MET A 34 0.20 8.18 10.02
C MET A 34 -1.09 7.82 10.78
N SER A 35 -2.21 8.43 10.41
CA SER A 35 -3.51 8.16 11.05
C SER A 35 -4.16 6.86 10.58
N THR A 36 -3.76 6.33 9.42
CA THR A 36 -4.47 5.26 8.71
C THR A 36 -3.73 3.93 8.72
N PHE A 37 -2.43 3.92 8.41
CA PHE A 37 -1.69 2.67 8.29
C PHE A 37 -1.34 2.09 9.67
N ARG A 38 -1.92 0.94 10.01
CA ARG A 38 -1.72 0.26 11.30
C ARG A 38 -1.28 -1.19 11.16
N THR A 39 -1.60 -1.83 10.02
CA THR A 39 -1.18 -3.20 9.72
C THR A 39 0.34 -3.37 9.59
N GLY A 40 1.10 -2.29 9.36
CA GLY A 40 2.56 -2.28 9.46
C GLY A 40 3.24 -3.20 8.45
N THR A 41 4.04 -4.14 8.96
CA THR A 41 5.04 -4.93 8.20
C THR A 41 4.45 -5.82 7.10
N PHE A 42 5.32 -6.20 6.15
CA PHE A 42 5.04 -7.18 5.10
C PHE A 42 4.40 -8.50 5.59
N ALA A 43 4.67 -8.92 6.83
CA ALA A 43 4.09 -10.15 7.38
C ALA A 43 2.54 -10.12 7.41
N ALA A 44 1.92 -8.95 7.57
CA ALA A 44 0.46 -8.80 7.50
C ALA A 44 -0.09 -9.13 6.10
N ALA A 45 0.71 -8.98 5.04
CA ALA A 45 0.30 -9.34 3.69
C ALA A 45 0.20 -10.86 3.45
N LEU A 46 0.83 -11.66 4.31
CA LEU A 46 0.90 -13.11 4.18
C LEU A 46 -0.30 -13.83 4.82
N THR A 47 -1.16 -13.09 5.53
CA THR A 47 -2.42 -13.61 6.08
C THR A 47 -3.61 -13.01 5.35
N THR A 48 -4.69 -13.76 5.21
CA THR A 48 -5.93 -13.27 4.58
C THR A 48 -6.48 -12.05 5.31
N GLU A 49 -6.56 -12.12 6.64
CA GLU A 49 -7.05 -11.03 7.49
C GLU A 49 -6.20 -9.76 7.35
N GLY A 50 -4.87 -9.90 7.36
CA GLY A 50 -3.96 -8.77 7.23
C GLY A 50 -3.99 -8.17 5.82
N ARG A 51 -4.13 -8.99 4.77
CA ARG A 51 -4.32 -8.51 3.39
C ARG A 51 -5.60 -7.69 3.24
N GLU A 52 -6.71 -8.15 3.80
CA GLU A 52 -7.97 -7.41 3.77
C GLU A 52 -7.90 -6.11 4.57
N ALA A 53 -7.30 -6.15 5.76
CA ALA A 53 -7.09 -4.96 6.59
C ALA A 53 -6.24 -3.92 5.84
N ARG A 54 -5.15 -4.33 5.18
CA ARG A 54 -4.34 -3.45 4.31
C ARG A 54 -5.15 -2.84 3.19
N GLY A 55 -6.01 -3.62 2.53
CA GLY A 55 -6.89 -3.11 1.49
C GLY A 55 -7.79 -1.97 1.99
N ARG A 56 -8.38 -2.14 3.18
CA ARG A 56 -9.21 -1.12 3.83
C ARG A 56 -8.40 0.13 4.21
N GLU A 57 -7.20 -0.04 4.75
CA GLU A 57 -6.34 1.10 5.10
C GLU A 57 -5.93 1.92 3.88
N VAL A 58 -5.65 1.26 2.74
CA VAL A 58 -5.30 1.95 1.49
C VAL A 58 -6.48 2.73 0.94
N GLU A 59 -7.68 2.15 0.97
CA GLU A 59 -8.91 2.82 0.58
C GLU A 59 -9.20 4.03 1.47
N GLU A 60 -9.05 3.88 2.79
CA GLU A 60 -9.24 4.96 3.75
C GLU A 60 -8.21 6.08 3.54
N TYR A 61 -6.96 5.74 3.28
CA TYR A 61 -5.92 6.73 3.00
C TYR A 61 -6.23 7.50 1.70
N ALA A 62 -6.65 6.79 0.63
CA ALA A 62 -7.06 7.43 -0.62
C ALA A 62 -8.20 8.43 -0.40
N ARG A 63 -9.20 8.04 0.40
CA ARG A 63 -10.33 8.89 0.76
C ARG A 63 -9.88 10.14 1.53
N LYS A 64 -9.06 9.97 2.57
CA LYS A 64 -8.52 11.08 3.37
C LYS A 64 -7.67 12.04 2.54
N VAL A 65 -6.86 11.52 1.61
CA VAL A 65 -6.08 12.35 0.69
C VAL A 65 -6.99 13.18 -0.21
N VAL A 66 -8.01 12.58 -0.82
CA VAL A 66 -8.97 13.32 -1.67
C VAL A 66 -9.76 14.35 -0.86
N GLU A 67 -10.17 14.01 0.36
CA GLU A 67 -10.86 14.95 1.26
C GLU A 67 -9.95 16.13 1.67
N ALA A 68 -8.67 15.88 1.91
CA ALA A 68 -7.71 16.90 2.34
C ALA A 68 -7.20 17.79 1.20
N ASP A 69 -6.90 17.20 0.04
CA ASP A 69 -6.23 17.87 -1.08
C ASP A 69 -7.20 18.29 -2.19
N GLY A 70 -8.39 17.69 -2.25
CA GLY A 70 -9.32 17.83 -3.37
C GLY A 70 -8.97 16.96 -4.59
N ASP A 71 -7.85 16.23 -4.56
CA ASP A 71 -7.41 15.32 -5.62
C ASP A 71 -6.62 14.11 -5.09
N GLY A 72 -6.42 13.10 -5.95
CA GLY A 72 -5.70 11.85 -5.62
C GLY A 72 -4.19 11.87 -5.93
N GLY A 73 -3.61 13.03 -6.23
CA GLY A 73 -2.24 13.17 -6.70
C GLY A 73 -1.19 12.80 -5.65
N ARG A 74 -1.43 13.07 -4.37
CA ARG A 74 -0.55 12.55 -3.29
C ARG A 74 -0.65 11.02 -3.20
N PHE A 75 -1.86 10.47 -3.26
CA PHE A 75 -2.06 9.01 -3.26
C PHE A 75 -1.32 8.32 -4.41
N HIS A 76 -1.39 8.86 -5.63
CA HIS A 76 -0.68 8.29 -6.79
C HIS A 76 0.84 8.48 -6.73
N ARG A 77 1.34 9.47 -6.00
CA ARG A 77 2.78 9.61 -5.72
C ARG A 77 3.25 8.61 -4.68
N THR A 78 2.44 8.34 -3.67
CA THR A 78 2.71 7.33 -2.63
C THR A 78 2.65 5.92 -3.21
N PHE A 79 1.62 5.62 -4.01
CA PHE A 79 1.42 4.34 -4.69
C PHE A 79 1.39 4.53 -6.20
N PRO A 80 2.57 4.67 -6.86
CA PRO A 80 2.63 4.82 -8.31
C PRO A 80 2.01 3.60 -8.98
N ARG A 81 1.12 3.82 -9.97
CA ARG A 81 0.51 2.74 -10.76
C ARG A 81 1.64 1.93 -11.41
N ARG A 82 1.69 0.64 -11.10
CA ARG A 82 2.72 -0.28 -11.59
C ARG A 82 2.34 -0.99 -12.90
N ASP A 83 1.46 -0.38 -13.70
CA ASP A 83 1.21 -0.81 -15.07
C ASP A 83 2.39 -0.41 -15.97
N ARG A 84 3.48 -1.20 -15.92
CA ARG A 84 4.45 -1.43 -17.01
C ARG A 84 5.51 -2.41 -16.52
N GLY A 85 5.25 -3.68 -16.76
CA GLY A 85 6.20 -4.79 -16.72
C GLY A 85 5.69 -5.88 -17.64
#